data_AF-A0A1S2LDV3-F1
#
_entry.id   AF-A0A1S2LDV3-F1
#
_cell.length_a   1.000
_cell.length_b   1.000
_cell.length_c   1.000
_cell.angle_alpha   90.00
_cell.angle_beta   90.00
_cell.angle_gamma   90.00
#
_symmetry.space_group_name_H-M   'P 1'
#
loop_
_entity.id
_entity.type
_entity.pdbx_description
1 polymer ?
#
loop_
_entity_poly.entity_id
_entity_poly.type
_entity_poly.pdbx_seq_one_letter_code
_entity_poly.pdbx_strand_id
1 'polypeptide(L)'
;MKSNNLLFSVGLVLLIASLFLGIVGCTDNSATGPKQEQPKQETPKQEEPAKEPAKTVNVPQLNQDRAEAATMVLISAPTLQPVDHAGRWDPKTKGASCLMCHEQAEAMGAREIPIDHFVDEDRAKGIFGPRYVCVTCHGLDTGETKAAFND
;
A
#
# COMPACT_ATOMS: atom_id res chain seq x y z
N MET A 1 51.93 18.09 7.91
CA MET A 1 50.54 18.38 8.31
C MET A 1 50.21 19.84 8.01
N LYS A 2 49.36 20.09 7.01
CA LYS A 2 48.55 21.33 6.74
C LYS A 2 48.46 21.58 5.24
N SER A 3 47.44 21.01 4.61
CA SER A 3 46.76 21.58 3.42
C SER A 3 45.84 20.51 2.82
N ASN A 4 44.66 20.27 3.38
CA ASN A 4 43.58 19.55 2.68
C ASN A 4 42.17 20.00 3.08
N ASN A 5 42.03 20.95 4.03
CA ASN A 5 40.72 21.37 4.53
C ASN A 5 40.06 22.49 3.69
N LEU A 6 40.79 23.05 2.72
CA LEU A 6 40.32 24.20 1.93
C LEU A 6 39.50 23.79 0.69
N LEU A 7 39.71 22.57 0.18
CA LEU A 7 38.96 22.04 -0.97
C LEU A 7 37.58 21.49 -0.57
N PHE A 8 37.41 21.07 0.69
CA PHE A 8 36.12 20.57 1.19
C PHE A 8 35.12 21.69 1.54
N SER A 9 35.57 22.89 1.93
CA SER A 9 34.65 23.97 2.32
C SER A 9 34.03 24.69 1.12
N VAL A 10 34.72 24.74 -0.03
CA VAL A 10 34.21 25.38 -1.26
C VAL A 10 33.17 24.49 -1.95
N GLY A 11 33.31 23.16 -1.88
CA GLY A 11 32.34 22.22 -2.43
C GLY A 11 31.01 22.18 -1.68
N LEU A 12 31.03 22.32 -0.35
CA LEU A 12 29.83 22.28 0.49
C LEU A 12 28.96 23.55 0.34
N VAL A 13 29.57 24.72 0.11
CA VAL A 13 28.85 25.98 -0.09
C VAL A 13 28.16 26.04 -1.47
N LEU A 14 28.78 25.45 -2.51
CA LEU A 14 28.17 25.34 -3.84
C LEU A 14 26.97 24.37 -3.88
N LEU A 15 26.99 23.31 -3.08
CA LEU A 15 25.86 22.36 -2.98
C LEU A 15 24.63 22.98 -2.28
N ILE A 16 24.84 23.78 -1.24
CA ILE A 16 23.75 24.46 -0.53
C ILE A 16 23.13 25.58 -1.38
N ALA A 17 23.91 26.28 -2.21
CA ALA A 17 23.40 27.32 -3.11
C ALA A 17 22.47 26.78 -4.21
N SER A 18 22.59 25.50 -4.58
CA SER A 18 21.72 24.85 -5.59
C SER A 18 20.34 24.43 -5.05
N LEU A 19 20.14 24.45 -3.72
CA LEU A 19 18.87 24.05 -3.10
C LEU A 19 17.84 25.18 -2.98
N PHE A 20 18.21 26.43 -3.28
CA PHE A 20 17.34 27.61 -3.09
C PHE A 20 16.86 28.31 -4.37
N LEU A 21 17.18 27.79 -5.56
CA LEU A 21 16.72 28.35 -6.85
C LEU A 21 15.58 27.54 -7.51
N GLY A 22 14.71 26.93 -6.70
CA GLY A 22 13.60 26.09 -7.17
C GLY A 22 12.19 26.57 -6.80
N ILE A 23 12.02 27.80 -6.29
CA ILE A 23 10.70 28.31 -5.86
C ILE A 23 10.44 29.70 -6.47
N VAL A 24 10.19 29.72 -7.77
CA VAL A 24 9.48 30.78 -8.53
C VAL A 24 8.87 30.05 -9.72
N GLY A 25 7.58 30.03 -10.05
CA GLY A 25 6.39 30.68 -9.51
C GLY A 25 5.30 30.42 -10.55
N CYS A 26 4.22 29.73 -10.18
CA CYS A 26 2.94 29.78 -10.86
C CYS A 26 1.88 30.07 -9.79
N THR A 27 1.80 31.36 -9.45
CA THR A 27 0.69 31.94 -8.69
C THR A 27 -0.42 32.26 -9.69
N ASP A 28 -1.46 31.42 -9.74
CA ASP A 28 -2.69 31.78 -10.46
C ASP A 28 -3.65 32.52 -9.54
N ASN A 29 -3.71 33.81 -9.83
CA ASN A 29 -4.73 34.81 -9.53
C ASN A 29 -6.03 34.32 -8.89
N SER A 30 -6.27 34.82 -7.66
CA SER A 30 -7.63 35.14 -7.21
C SER A 30 -8.20 36.26 -8.07
N ALA A 31 -9.09 35.91 -8.99
CA ALA A 31 -9.99 36.86 -9.64
C ALA A 31 -11.38 36.74 -9.00
N THR A 32 -11.73 37.71 -8.18
CA THR A 32 -13.09 37.98 -7.71
C THR A 32 -13.92 38.46 -8.90
N GLY A 33 -14.84 37.62 -9.37
CA GLY A 33 -15.88 37.93 -10.36
C GLY A 33 -17.28 37.63 -9.78
N PRO A 34 -18.35 38.26 -10.29
CA PRO A 34 -19.59 38.47 -9.55
C PRO A 34 -20.43 37.21 -9.38
N LYS A 35 -21.23 37.20 -8.30
CA LYS A 35 -22.37 36.28 -8.08
C LYS A 35 -23.16 36.09 -9.37
N GLN A 36 -23.04 34.89 -9.97
CA GLN A 36 -24.03 34.38 -10.91
C GLN A 36 -24.97 33.44 -10.17
N GLU A 37 -26.24 33.80 -10.25
CA GLU A 37 -27.38 33.05 -9.77
C GLU A 37 -27.43 31.70 -10.47
N GLN A 38 -27.51 30.64 -9.66
CA GLN A 38 -27.51 29.25 -10.10
C GLN A 38 -28.72 29.00 -11.02
N PRO A 39 -28.53 28.59 -12.29
CA PRO A 39 -29.65 28.11 -13.09
C PRO A 39 -30.15 26.84 -12.41
N LYS A 40 -31.45 26.81 -12.12
CA LYS A 40 -32.15 25.64 -11.62
C LYS A 40 -31.95 24.50 -12.64
N GLN A 41 -31.06 23.58 -12.29
CA GLN A 41 -30.78 22.40 -13.10
C GLN A 41 -32.03 21.52 -13.03
N GLU A 42 -32.85 21.57 -14.08
CA GLU A 42 -33.88 20.58 -14.30
C GLU A 42 -33.18 19.24 -14.48
N THR A 43 -33.48 18.30 -13.59
CA THR A 43 -33.08 16.91 -13.69
C THR A 43 -33.53 16.40 -15.07
N PRO A 44 -32.61 15.97 -15.94
CA PRO A 44 -33.01 15.21 -17.12
C PRO A 44 -33.73 13.97 -16.62
N LYS A 45 -35.00 13.83 -16.99
CA LYS A 45 -35.76 12.60 -16.78
C LYS A 45 -35.03 11.50 -17.56
N GLN A 46 -34.17 10.79 -16.84
CA GLN A 46 -33.45 9.63 -17.35
C GLN A 46 -34.53 8.61 -17.73
N GLU A 47 -34.76 8.46 -19.04
CA GLU A 47 -35.52 7.33 -19.56
C GLU A 47 -34.83 6.06 -19.06
N GLU A 48 -35.54 5.32 -18.23
CA GLU A 48 -35.17 4.01 -17.75
C GLU A 48 -34.80 3.16 -18.98
N PRO A 49 -33.55 2.70 -19.13
CA PRO A 49 -33.24 1.78 -20.21
C PRO A 49 -34.13 0.57 -20.01
N ALA A 50 -34.96 0.29 -21.01
CA ALA A 50 -35.90 -0.84 -20.99
C ALA A 50 -35.15 -2.07 -20.49
N LYS A 51 -35.54 -2.53 -19.30
CA LYS A 51 -34.97 -3.68 -18.62
C LYS A 51 -35.15 -4.89 -19.52
N GLU A 52 -34.14 -5.21 -20.32
CA GLU A 52 -34.08 -6.51 -20.97
C GLU A 52 -34.26 -7.57 -19.87
N PRO A 53 -35.13 -8.57 -20.07
CA PRO A 53 -35.37 -9.58 -19.06
C PRO A 53 -34.03 -10.26 -18.76
N ALA A 54 -33.54 -10.09 -17.54
CA ALA A 54 -32.31 -10.69 -17.08
C ALA A 54 -32.39 -12.20 -17.32
N LYS A 55 -31.57 -12.69 -18.26
CA LYS A 55 -31.46 -14.12 -18.51
C LYS A 55 -30.94 -14.76 -17.23
N THR A 56 -31.78 -15.58 -16.59
CA THR A 56 -31.40 -16.31 -15.38
C THR A 56 -30.28 -17.28 -15.73
N VAL A 57 -29.05 -16.94 -15.35
CA VAL A 57 -27.92 -17.85 -15.42
C VAL A 57 -28.05 -18.80 -14.23
N ASN A 58 -28.41 -20.05 -14.49
CA ASN A 58 -28.40 -21.09 -13.46
C ASN A 58 -26.94 -21.50 -13.22
N VAL A 59 -26.33 -20.96 -12.17
CA VAL A 59 -25.01 -21.39 -11.69
C VAL A 59 -25.21 -22.65 -10.87
N PRO A 60 -24.71 -23.83 -11.32
CA PRO A 60 -24.85 -25.06 -10.57
C PRO A 60 -24.32 -24.90 -9.15
N GLN A 61 -25.20 -25.07 -8.15
CA GLN A 61 -24.81 -25.08 -6.76
C GLN A 61 -24.23 -26.45 -6.43
N LEU A 62 -23.10 -26.47 -5.71
CA LEU A 62 -22.54 -27.70 -5.20
C LEU A 62 -23.45 -28.17 -4.04
N ASN A 63 -24.20 -29.26 -4.24
CA ASN A 63 -25.11 -29.82 -3.23
C ASN A 63 -24.39 -30.78 -2.26
N GLN A 64 -23.07 -30.69 -2.16
CA GLN A 64 -22.24 -31.54 -1.30
C GLN A 64 -21.73 -30.70 -0.13
N ASP A 65 -21.68 -31.31 1.07
CA ASP A 65 -21.03 -30.71 2.22
C ASP A 65 -19.58 -30.38 1.85
N ARG A 66 -19.28 -29.08 1.76
CA ARG A 66 -17.93 -28.60 1.47
C ARG A 66 -17.05 -29.04 2.64
N ALA A 67 -15.91 -29.68 2.34
CA ALA A 67 -14.91 -29.95 3.37
C ALA A 67 -14.65 -28.66 4.17
N GLU A 68 -14.62 -28.75 5.50
CA GLU A 68 -14.42 -27.61 6.37
C GLU A 68 -13.21 -26.80 5.87
N ALA A 69 -13.45 -25.58 5.38
CA ALA A 69 -12.36 -24.73 4.85
C ALA A 69 -11.29 -24.46 5.93
N ALA A 70 -11.69 -24.51 7.21
CA ALA A 70 -10.79 -24.43 8.36
C ALA A 70 -9.78 -25.59 8.45
N THR A 71 -10.06 -26.73 7.83
CA THR A 71 -9.17 -27.90 7.77
C THR A 71 -8.34 -27.97 6.48
N MET A 72 -8.72 -27.17 5.46
CA MET A 72 -7.96 -27.01 4.23
C MET A 72 -6.83 -25.99 4.43
N VAL A 73 -5.89 -26.30 5.31
CA VAL A 73 -4.71 -25.46 5.53
C VAL A 73 -3.84 -25.52 4.27
N LEU A 74 -3.73 -24.39 3.58
CA LEU A 74 -2.71 -24.21 2.55
C LEU A 74 -1.35 -24.32 3.24
N ILE A 75 -0.67 -25.45 3.01
CA ILE A 75 0.72 -25.64 3.44
C ILE A 75 1.51 -24.48 2.84
N SER A 76 2.11 -23.66 3.70
CA SER A 76 2.86 -22.45 3.35
C SER A 76 2.04 -21.19 3.01
N ALA A 77 0.79 -21.06 3.50
CA ALA A 77 0.10 -19.78 3.46
C ALA A 77 0.90 -18.70 4.24
N PRO A 78 1.07 -17.49 3.69
CA PRO A 78 1.62 -16.36 4.44
C PRO A 78 0.78 -16.09 5.69
N THR A 79 1.43 -15.77 6.81
CA THR A 79 0.72 -15.42 8.03
C THR A 79 0.01 -14.07 7.87
N LEU A 80 -1.19 -13.93 8.42
CA LEU A 80 -1.81 -12.61 8.52
C LEU A 80 -1.03 -11.72 9.48
N GLN A 81 -1.05 -10.41 9.23
CA GLN A 81 -0.53 -9.43 10.16
C GLN A 81 -1.49 -9.31 11.35
N PRO A 82 -1.00 -9.24 12.59
CA PRO A 82 -1.87 -9.02 13.74
C PRO A 82 -2.66 -7.72 13.62
N VAL A 83 -3.80 -7.63 14.30
CA VAL A 83 -4.70 -6.47 14.30
C VAL A 83 -4.00 -5.14 14.64
N ASP A 84 -2.95 -5.18 15.45
CA ASP A 84 -2.18 -4.00 15.88
C ASP A 84 -1.17 -3.51 14.82
N HIS A 85 -1.12 -4.15 13.66
CA HIS A 85 -0.37 -3.72 12.48
C HIS A 85 -1.20 -2.79 11.57
N ALA A 86 -2.48 -2.58 11.88
CA ALA A 86 -3.32 -1.63 11.18
C ALA A 86 -2.63 -0.25 11.09
N GLY A 87 -2.53 0.28 9.87
CA GLY A 87 -1.93 1.60 9.60
C GLY A 87 -0.39 1.64 9.60
N ARG A 88 0.32 0.54 9.85
CA ARG A 88 1.80 0.50 9.78
C ARG A 88 2.37 0.42 8.36
N TRP A 89 1.55 -0.03 7.40
CA TRP A 89 1.92 0.00 5.99
C TRP A 89 1.85 1.43 5.44
N ASP A 90 2.96 1.90 4.88
CA ASP A 90 3.01 3.15 4.13
C ASP A 90 3.30 2.86 2.65
N PRO A 91 2.36 3.15 1.72
CA PRO A 91 2.56 2.88 0.30
C PRO A 91 3.70 3.70 -0.32
N LYS A 92 4.14 4.79 0.31
CA LYS A 92 5.26 5.62 -0.17
C LYS A 92 6.60 4.94 0.08
N THR A 93 6.78 4.34 1.26
CA THR A 93 8.03 3.69 1.68
C THR A 93 8.03 2.18 1.46
N LYS A 94 6.85 1.61 1.17
CA LYS A 94 6.65 0.20 0.84
C LYS A 94 7.20 -0.71 1.94
N GLY A 95 7.98 -1.75 1.59
CA GLY A 95 8.57 -2.69 2.54
C GLY A 95 9.38 -2.02 3.66
N ALA A 96 9.94 -0.84 3.43
CA ALA A 96 10.72 -0.13 4.43
C ALA A 96 9.90 0.19 5.69
N SER A 97 8.59 0.45 5.57
CA SER A 97 7.74 0.73 6.74
C SER A 97 7.62 -0.50 7.66
N CYS A 98 7.66 -1.70 7.08
CA CYS A 98 7.65 -2.97 7.81
C CYS A 98 9.04 -3.32 8.37
N LEU A 99 10.09 -3.03 7.60
CA LEU A 99 11.47 -3.34 7.96
C LEU A 99 11.98 -2.55 9.17
N MET A 100 11.35 -1.41 9.51
CA MET A 100 11.64 -0.67 10.74
C MET A 100 11.67 -1.54 12.01
N CYS A 101 10.87 -2.61 12.04
CA CYS A 101 10.91 -3.59 13.13
C CYS A 101 11.45 -4.95 12.67
N HIS A 102 11.08 -5.42 11.48
CA HIS A 102 11.36 -6.79 11.06
C HIS A 102 12.81 -7.05 10.60
N GLU A 103 13.56 -6.01 10.23
CA GLU A 103 14.99 -6.14 9.92
C GLU A 103 15.84 -6.32 11.19
N GLN A 104 15.40 -5.72 12.30
CA GLN A 104 16.03 -5.80 13.62
C GLN A 104 15.15 -6.59 14.59
N ALA A 105 14.59 -7.69 14.10
CA ALA A 105 13.48 -8.40 14.74
C ALA A 105 13.75 -8.76 16.21
N GLU A 106 14.94 -9.29 16.52
CA GLU A 106 15.32 -9.67 17.89
C GLU A 106 15.33 -8.46 18.84
N ALA A 107 15.92 -7.34 18.42
CA ALA A 107 15.99 -6.13 19.23
C ALA A 107 14.62 -5.47 19.45
N MET A 108 13.71 -5.64 18.48
CA MET A 108 12.38 -5.03 18.48
C MET A 108 11.28 -5.97 19.00
N GLY A 109 11.62 -7.22 19.34
CA GLY A 109 10.65 -8.25 19.71
C GLY A 109 9.71 -8.63 18.56
N ALA A 110 10.07 -8.33 17.32
CA ALA A 110 9.31 -8.71 16.13
C ALA A 110 9.70 -10.12 15.66
N ARG A 111 8.88 -10.70 14.78
CA ARG A 111 9.24 -11.96 14.12
C ARG A 111 10.30 -11.70 13.05
N GLU A 112 11.37 -12.50 13.06
CA GLU A 112 12.37 -12.47 12.01
C GLU A 112 11.78 -12.95 10.68
N ILE A 113 12.11 -12.24 9.59
CA ILE A 113 11.66 -12.61 8.24
C ILE A 113 12.32 -13.94 7.86
N PRO A 114 11.56 -14.97 7.43
CA PRO A 114 12.14 -16.25 7.02
C PRO A 114 13.08 -16.12 5.82
N ILE A 115 14.03 -17.05 5.69
CA ILE A 115 15.13 -16.95 4.71
C ILE A 115 14.65 -16.99 3.25
N ASP A 116 13.51 -17.63 2.99
CA ASP A 116 12.91 -17.75 1.66
C ASP A 116 12.38 -16.42 1.09
N HIS A 117 12.36 -15.35 1.88
CA HIS A 117 12.03 -14.00 1.42
C HIS A 117 13.21 -13.31 0.73
N PHE A 118 14.43 -13.81 0.94
CA PHE A 118 15.65 -13.19 0.47
C PHE A 118 16.12 -13.81 -0.85
N VAL A 119 16.84 -13.00 -1.63
CA VAL A 119 17.43 -13.46 -2.89
C VAL A 119 18.40 -14.61 -2.60
N ASP A 120 18.22 -15.73 -3.29
CA ASP A 120 19.03 -16.95 -3.12
C ASP A 120 19.12 -17.46 -1.67
N GLU A 121 18.10 -17.21 -0.85
CA GLU A 121 18.11 -17.57 0.58
C GLU A 121 19.29 -16.94 1.35
N ASP A 122 19.71 -15.73 0.95
CA ASP A 122 20.82 -15.00 1.56
C ASP A 122 20.37 -13.61 2.03
N ARG A 123 20.34 -13.41 3.37
CA ARG A 123 19.95 -12.13 3.99
C ARG A 123 20.77 -10.95 3.48
N ALA A 124 22.04 -11.16 3.15
CA ALA A 124 22.94 -10.11 2.69
C ALA A 124 22.59 -9.61 1.28
N LYS A 125 21.87 -10.40 0.48
CA LYS A 125 21.42 -10.02 -0.86
C LYS A 125 20.09 -9.25 -0.87
N GLY A 126 19.47 -9.09 0.29
CA GLY A 126 18.21 -8.37 0.45
C GLY A 126 16.97 -9.18 0.03
N ILE A 127 15.80 -8.59 0.26
CA ILE A 127 14.50 -9.21 -0.02
C ILE A 127 14.26 -9.26 -1.53
N PHE A 128 13.76 -10.40 -2.02
CA PHE A 128 13.37 -10.57 -3.42
C PHE A 128 12.31 -9.54 -3.80
N GLY A 129 12.54 -8.76 -4.86
CA GLY A 129 11.74 -7.56 -5.19
C GLY A 129 10.22 -7.71 -5.09
N PRO A 130 9.60 -8.74 -5.70
CA PRO A 130 8.16 -9.02 -5.55
C PRO A 130 7.68 -9.27 -4.11
N ARG A 131 8.55 -9.77 -3.22
CA ARG A 131 8.27 -9.97 -1.79
C ARG A 131 8.55 -8.73 -0.93
N TYR A 132 9.11 -7.67 -1.49
CA TYR A 132 9.37 -6.41 -0.77
C TYR A 132 8.07 -5.66 -0.42
N VAL A 133 6.97 -5.91 -1.15
CA VAL A 133 5.64 -5.37 -0.82
C VAL A 133 4.93 -6.37 0.10
N CYS A 134 5.23 -6.30 1.39
CA CYS A 134 4.81 -7.32 2.38
C CYS A 134 3.29 -7.55 2.39
N VAL A 135 2.52 -6.46 2.30
CA VAL A 135 1.05 -6.47 2.35
C VAL A 135 0.38 -7.16 1.16
N THR A 136 1.12 -7.43 0.09
CA THR A 136 0.59 -8.20 -1.07
C THR A 136 0.26 -9.64 -0.68
N CYS A 137 1.01 -10.21 0.26
CA CYS A 137 0.82 -11.58 0.73
C CYS A 137 0.33 -11.63 2.19
N HIS A 138 0.83 -10.72 3.04
CA HIS A 138 0.47 -10.66 4.45
C HIS A 138 -0.69 -9.69 4.66
N GLY A 139 -1.93 -10.14 4.49
CA GLY A 139 -3.11 -9.33 4.78
C GLY A 139 -3.25 -9.00 6.27
N LEU A 140 -3.95 -7.91 6.60
CA LEU A 140 -4.31 -7.62 7.99
C LEU A 140 -5.34 -8.64 8.49
N ASP A 141 -5.10 -9.23 9.65
CA ASP A 141 -6.10 -10.02 10.35
C ASP A 141 -7.22 -9.08 10.82
N THR A 142 -8.45 -9.34 10.38
CA THR A 142 -9.63 -8.55 10.76
C THR A 142 -10.20 -9.00 12.12
N GLY A 143 -9.72 -10.11 12.68
CA GLY A 143 -10.26 -10.72 13.90
C GLY A 143 -11.61 -11.41 13.68
N GLU A 144 -12.11 -11.45 12.44
CA GLU A 144 -13.37 -12.10 12.11
C GLU A 144 -13.18 -13.62 12.03
N THR A 145 -14.04 -14.35 12.73
CA THR A 145 -13.95 -15.81 12.86
C THR A 145 -14.48 -16.57 11.64
N LYS A 146 -15.14 -15.87 10.70
CA LYS A 146 -15.73 -16.45 9.49
C LYS A 146 -15.46 -15.54 8.31
N ALA A 147 -15.05 -16.12 7.19
CA ALA A 147 -15.01 -15.38 5.93
C ALA A 147 -16.45 -14.96 5.57
N ALA A 148 -16.63 -13.66 5.28
CA ALA A 148 -17.92 -13.01 5.00
C ALA A 148 -18.57 -13.45 3.68
N PHE A 149 -18.76 -14.76 3.50
CA PHE A 149 -19.37 -15.34 2.31
C PHE A 149 -20.89 -15.51 2.42
N ASN A 150 -21.54 -15.07 3.50
CA ASN A 150 -22.99 -15.07 3.61
C ASN A 150 -23.44 -13.98 4.60
N ASP A 151 -23.90 -12.84 4.06
CA ASP A 151 -24.97 -12.01 4.61
C ASP A 151 -26.06 -11.86 3.54
#